data_AF-A0A380FCK0-F1
#
_entry.id   AF-A0A380FCK0-F1
#
_cell.length_a   1.000
_cell.length_b   1.000
_cell.length_c   1.000
_cell.angle_alpha   90.00
_cell.angle_beta   90.00
_cell.angle_gamma   90.00
#
_symmetry.space_group_name_H-M   'P 1'
#
loop_
_entity.id
_entity.type
_entity.pdbx_description
1 polymer ?
#
loop_
_entity_poly.entity_id
_entity_poly.type
_entity_poly.pdbx_seq_one_letter_code
_entity_poly.pdbx_strand_id
1 'polypeptide(L)'
;MNAAIKKYLAVNSDILDNKYLIQYKLDKQSNSDKKITDAQAKRLSNLSHLAVKNDVRFEKFIKNNTLPKGYQENVERIHKYFTALNSTIKDADEAIEELDYQPQNELNVVDVSTKFAGDVNGKQQDKIKKFLKSKDLPTKAIDK
;
A
#
# COMPACT_ATOMS: atom_id res chain seq x y z
N MET A 1 6.20 -16.87 -11.26
CA MET A 1 4.94 -16.11 -11.09
C MET A 1 4.40 -16.16 -9.66
N ASN A 2 3.88 -17.28 -9.18
CA ASN A 2 3.27 -17.42 -7.84
C ASN A 2 4.17 -16.96 -6.69
N ALA A 3 5.47 -17.26 -6.76
CA ALA A 3 6.43 -16.81 -5.75
C ALA A 3 6.52 -15.27 -5.63
N ALA A 4 6.48 -14.55 -6.77
CA ALA A 4 6.51 -13.10 -6.79
C ALA A 4 5.22 -12.50 -6.18
N ILE A 5 4.05 -13.06 -6.53
CA ILE A 5 2.77 -12.67 -5.93
C ILE A 5 2.79 -12.93 -4.41
N LYS A 6 3.22 -14.11 -3.96
CA LYS A 6 3.35 -14.43 -2.53
C LYS A 6 4.24 -13.42 -1.81
N LYS A 7 5.41 -13.09 -2.40
CA LYS A 7 6.34 -12.13 -1.79
C LYS A 7 5.75 -10.73 -1.71
N TYR A 8 5.11 -10.27 -2.78
CA TYR A 8 4.44 -8.97 -2.83
C TYR A 8 3.33 -8.85 -1.77
N LEU A 9 2.49 -9.89 -1.65
CA LEU A 9 1.42 -9.97 -0.65
C LEU A 9 1.95 -10.04 0.78
N ALA A 10 3.02 -10.80 1.03
CA ALA A 10 3.63 -10.90 2.35
C ALA A 10 4.18 -9.54 2.83
N VAL A 11 4.91 -8.84 1.97
CA VAL A 11 5.45 -7.50 2.29
C VAL A 11 4.32 -6.51 2.56
N ASN A 12 3.25 -6.52 1.76
CA ASN A 12 2.08 -5.68 2.03
C ASN A 12 1.39 -6.04 3.35
N SER A 13 1.28 -7.32 3.70
CA SER A 13 0.74 -7.73 5.01
C SER A 13 1.57 -7.15 6.15
N ASP A 14 2.89 -7.27 6.08
CA ASP A 14 3.80 -6.77 7.12
C ASP A 14 3.71 -5.25 7.26
N ILE A 15 3.64 -4.53 6.12
CA ILE A 15 3.48 -3.07 6.10
C ILE A 15 2.17 -2.65 6.76
N LEU A 16 1.05 -3.26 6.37
CA LEU A 16 -0.26 -2.95 6.92
C LEU A 16 -0.34 -3.26 8.42
N ASP A 17 0.16 -4.42 8.86
CA ASP A 17 0.18 -4.78 10.28
C ASP A 17 0.97 -3.77 11.12
N ASN A 18 2.11 -3.30 10.61
CA ASN A 18 2.90 -2.29 11.31
C ASN A 18 2.22 -0.92 11.33
N LYS A 19 1.56 -0.53 10.23
CA LYS A 19 0.78 0.71 10.16
C LYS A 19 -0.38 0.67 11.14
N TYR A 20 -1.15 -0.43 11.20
CA TYR A 20 -2.22 -0.64 12.18
C TYR A 20 -1.73 -0.56 13.63
N LEU A 21 -0.58 -1.18 13.93
CA LEU A 21 0.00 -1.11 15.27
C LEU A 21 0.38 0.32 15.68
N ILE A 22 0.88 1.12 14.73
CA ILE A 22 1.19 2.54 15.00
C ILE A 22 -0.10 3.33 15.19
N GLN A 23 -1.08 3.16 14.31
CA GLN A 23 -2.38 3.83 14.43
C GLN A 23 -3.04 3.53 15.78
N TYR A 24 -3.06 2.27 16.20
CA TYR A 24 -3.59 1.87 17.51
C TYR A 24 -2.88 2.57 18.68
N LYS A 25 -1.56 2.78 18.59
CA LYS A 25 -0.80 3.54 19.59
C LYS A 25 -1.17 5.02 19.56
N LEU A 26 -1.37 5.59 18.38
CA LEU A 26 -1.79 6.98 18.20
C LEU A 26 -3.21 7.21 18.75
N ASP A 27 -4.14 6.29 18.50
CA ASP A 27 -5.52 6.39 19.00
C ASP A 27 -5.56 6.31 20.54
N LYS A 28 -4.69 5.48 21.14
CA LYS A 28 -4.52 5.48 22.61
C LYS A 28 -3.86 6.74 23.14
N GLN A 29 -3.05 7.40 22.31
CA GLN A 29 -2.43 8.68 22.64
C GLN A 29 -3.40 9.85 22.45
N SER A 30 -4.42 9.78 21.58
CA SER A 30 -5.32 10.92 21.33
C SER A 30 -6.23 11.27 22.52
N ASN A 31 -6.40 10.34 23.47
CA ASN A 31 -6.97 10.61 24.80
C ASN A 31 -5.98 11.35 25.74
N SER A 32 -4.82 11.75 25.23
CA SER A 32 -3.80 12.56 25.90
C SER A 32 -3.35 13.67 24.94
N ASP A 33 -2.95 14.84 25.44
CA ASP A 33 -2.46 15.95 24.59
C ASP A 33 -1.09 15.67 23.92
N LYS A 34 -0.69 14.40 23.82
CA LYS A 34 0.61 13.98 23.31
C LYS A 34 0.58 13.88 21.79
N LYS A 35 1.28 14.82 21.15
CA LYS A 35 1.62 14.77 19.72
C LYS A 35 2.38 13.49 19.38
N ILE A 36 2.32 13.09 18.11
CA ILE A 36 3.14 11.99 17.57
C ILE A 36 4.61 12.28 17.84
N THR A 37 5.40 11.26 18.19
CA THR A 37 6.85 11.41 18.36
C THR A 37 7.57 11.32 17.02
N ASP A 38 8.77 11.92 16.92
CA ASP A 38 9.63 11.81 15.73
C ASP A 38 9.93 10.36 15.36
N ALA A 39 10.07 9.48 16.35
CA ALA A 39 10.28 8.06 16.13
C ALA A 39 9.06 7.37 15.48
N GLN A 40 7.83 7.77 15.86
CA GLN A 40 6.60 7.26 15.23
C GLN A 40 6.47 7.80 13.80
N ALA A 41 6.71 9.10 13.58
CA ALA A 41 6.69 9.72 12.26
C ALA A 41 7.72 9.06 11.31
N LYS A 42 8.97 8.92 11.77
CA LYS A 42 10.04 8.24 11.00
C LYS A 42 9.70 6.79 10.68
N ARG A 43 9.03 6.08 11.59
CA ARG A 43 8.59 4.70 11.35
C ARG A 43 7.49 4.63 10.29
N LEU A 44 6.52 5.55 10.31
CA LEU A 44 5.47 5.64 9.28
C LEU A 44 6.08 5.92 7.90
N SER A 45 6.95 6.93 7.81
CA SER A 45 7.68 7.27 6.58
C SER A 45 8.45 6.08 6.00
N ASN A 46 9.18 5.34 6.84
CA ASN A 46 9.86 4.12 6.40
C ASN A 46 8.91 3.06 5.85
N LEU A 47 7.73 2.88 6.46
CA LEU A 47 6.73 1.91 5.98
C LEU A 47 6.14 2.33 4.64
N SER A 48 5.91 3.63 4.43
CA SER A 48 5.44 4.15 3.14
C SER A 48 6.51 4.02 2.05
N HIS A 49 7.77 4.34 2.33
CA HIS A 49 8.87 4.10 1.39
C HIS A 49 9.00 2.61 1.03
N LEU A 50 8.80 1.70 1.99
CA LEU A 50 8.81 0.26 1.73
C LEU A 50 7.63 -0.16 0.85
N ALA A 51 6.45 0.42 1.04
CA ALA A 51 5.29 0.16 0.18
C ALA A 51 5.56 0.59 -1.27
N VAL A 52 6.06 1.82 -1.48
CA VAL A 52 6.41 2.33 -2.81
C VAL A 52 7.47 1.45 -3.47
N LYS A 53 8.53 1.08 -2.74
CA LYS A 53 9.58 0.18 -3.27
C LYS A 53 9.02 -1.20 -3.63
N ASN A 54 8.10 -1.74 -2.84
CA ASN A 54 7.46 -3.02 -3.10
C ASN A 54 6.61 -2.97 -4.38
N ASP A 55 5.81 -1.91 -4.55
CA ASP A 55 4.98 -1.67 -5.74
C ASP A 55 5.83 -1.51 -7.00
N VAL A 56 6.81 -0.61 -7.00
CA VAL A 56 7.70 -0.39 -8.16
C VAL A 56 8.44 -1.68 -8.56
N ARG A 57 8.88 -2.48 -7.59
CA ARG A 57 9.53 -3.77 -7.88
C ARG A 57 8.56 -4.77 -8.49
N PHE A 58 7.34 -4.83 -7.99
CA PHE A 58 6.32 -5.74 -8.51
C PHE A 58 5.83 -5.30 -9.90
N GLU A 59 5.65 -4.01 -10.13
CA GLU A 59 5.32 -3.45 -11.44
C GLU A 59 6.42 -3.78 -12.48
N LYS A 60 7.69 -3.57 -12.13
CA LYS A 60 8.83 -3.97 -12.99
C LYS A 60 8.82 -5.47 -13.27
N PHE A 61 8.53 -6.29 -12.26
CA PHE A 61 8.41 -7.73 -12.45
C PHE A 61 7.28 -8.09 -13.44
N ILE A 62 6.10 -7.47 -13.31
CA ILE A 62 4.97 -7.67 -14.24
C ILE A 62 5.35 -7.29 -15.66
N LYS A 63 5.94 -6.10 -15.87
CA LYS A 63 6.31 -5.57 -17.18
C LYS A 63 7.41 -6.38 -17.89
N ASN A 64 8.36 -6.91 -17.11
CA ASN A 64 9.54 -7.57 -17.66
C ASN A 64 9.40 -9.09 -17.80
N ASN A 65 8.23 -9.67 -17.52
CA ASN A 65 8.01 -11.13 -17.58
C ASN A 65 6.75 -11.47 -18.37
N THR A 66 6.81 -12.57 -19.12
CA THR A 66 5.61 -13.16 -19.73
C THR A 66 4.77 -13.85 -18.65
N LEU A 67 3.54 -13.37 -18.48
CA LEU A 67 2.63 -13.90 -17.46
C LEU A 67 1.88 -15.14 -17.97
N PRO A 68 1.60 -16.14 -17.12
CA PRO A 68 0.77 -17.27 -17.53
C PRO A 68 -0.64 -16.82 -17.90
N LYS A 69 -1.31 -17.56 -18.79
CA LYS A 69 -2.67 -17.25 -19.24
C LYS A 69 -3.62 -17.10 -18.03
N GLY A 70 -4.40 -16.01 -18.03
CA GLY A 70 -5.36 -15.69 -16.97
C GLY A 70 -4.78 -15.02 -15.72
N TYR A 71 -3.48 -14.68 -15.70
CA TYR A 71 -2.87 -13.96 -14.57
C TYR A 71 -2.95 -12.44 -14.71
N GLN A 72 -2.80 -11.90 -15.92
CA GLN A 72 -2.55 -10.47 -16.13
C GLN A 72 -3.58 -9.56 -15.46
N GLU A 73 -4.86 -9.75 -15.75
CA GLU A 73 -5.94 -8.93 -15.17
C GLU A 73 -5.94 -8.97 -13.63
N ASN A 74 -5.75 -10.15 -13.04
CA ASN A 74 -5.80 -10.30 -11.59
C ASN A 74 -4.54 -9.78 -10.90
N VAL A 75 -3.39 -9.86 -11.56
CA VAL A 75 -2.12 -9.36 -11.02
C VAL A 75 -2.07 -7.84 -11.08
N GLU A 76 -2.55 -7.24 -12.17
CA GLU A 76 -2.74 -5.79 -12.26
C GLU A 76 -3.76 -5.29 -11.24
N ARG A 77 -4.85 -6.04 -11.01
CA ARG A 77 -5.83 -5.74 -9.96
C ARG A 77 -5.22 -5.78 -8.56
N ILE A 78 -4.40 -6.80 -8.26
CA ILE A 78 -3.67 -6.90 -6.98
C ILE A 78 -2.74 -5.69 -6.80
N HIS A 79 -1.96 -5.36 -7.83
CA HIS A 79 -1.05 -4.21 -7.79
C HIS A 79 -1.82 -2.91 -7.53
N LYS A 80 -2.85 -2.60 -8.34
CA LYS A 80 -3.68 -1.40 -8.18
C LYS A 80 -4.33 -1.32 -6.80
N TYR A 81 -4.87 -2.42 -6.30
CA TYR A 81 -5.49 -2.48 -4.98
C TYR A 81 -4.51 -2.08 -3.86
N PHE A 82 -3.31 -2.67 -3.84
CA PHE A 82 -2.34 -2.34 -2.79
C PHE A 82 -1.66 -1.00 -2.99
N THR A 83 -1.46 -0.54 -4.22
CA THR A 83 -1.01 0.83 -4.48
C THR A 83 -2.02 1.83 -3.95
N ALA A 84 -3.31 1.63 -4.23
CA ALA A 84 -4.38 2.47 -3.71
C ALA A 84 -4.49 2.41 -2.17
N LEU A 85 -4.46 1.20 -1.60
CA LEU A 85 -4.55 1.01 -0.15
C LEU A 85 -3.36 1.63 0.60
N ASN A 86 -2.16 1.56 0.01
CA ASN A 86 -0.98 2.22 0.57
C ASN A 86 -0.93 3.72 0.27
N SER A 87 -1.55 4.19 -0.82
CA SER A 87 -1.57 5.61 -1.20
C SER A 87 -2.51 6.42 -0.31
N THR A 88 -3.62 5.85 0.16
CA THR A 88 -4.47 6.49 1.19
C THR A 88 -3.71 6.79 2.49
N ILE A 89 -2.56 6.13 2.68
CA ILE A 89 -1.66 6.31 3.83
C ILE A 89 -0.41 7.13 3.45
N LYS A 90 -0.14 7.31 2.16
CA LYS A 90 0.99 8.05 1.61
C LYS A 90 0.77 9.57 1.66
N ASP A 91 -0.47 10.04 1.73
CA ASP A 91 -0.77 11.49 1.87
C ASP A 91 -0.28 12.08 3.21
N ALA A 92 0.06 11.25 4.20
CA ALA A 92 0.78 11.67 5.40
C ALA A 92 2.30 11.90 5.15
N ASP A 93 2.84 11.33 4.08
CA ASP A 93 4.27 11.33 3.71
C ASP A 93 4.59 12.14 2.44
N GLU A 94 3.63 12.62 1.65
CA GLU A 94 3.94 13.58 0.56
C GLU A 94 4.46 14.92 1.10
N ALA A 95 4.15 15.25 2.37
CA ALA A 95 4.84 16.31 3.11
C ALA A 95 6.33 16.00 3.44
N ILE A 96 6.78 14.75 3.26
CA ILE A 96 8.12 14.27 3.62
C ILE A 96 8.98 13.97 2.38
N GLU A 97 8.42 13.49 1.26
CA GLU A 97 9.17 13.29 0.00
C GLU A 97 9.28 14.55 -0.89
N GLU A 98 8.43 15.58 -0.73
CA GLU A 98 8.60 16.86 -1.45
C GLU A 98 9.85 17.66 -1.01
N LEU A 99 10.57 17.21 0.03
CA LEU A 99 11.82 17.84 0.49
C LEU A 99 13.04 17.61 -0.43
N ASP A 100 12.91 16.79 -1.49
CA ASP A 100 14.02 16.55 -2.41
C ASP A 100 13.73 16.91 -3.88
N TYR A 101 12.68 17.64 -4.25
CA TYR A 101 12.66 18.35 -5.56
C TYR A 101 11.62 19.49 -5.69
N GLN A 102 12.17 20.72 -5.79
CA GLN A 102 11.66 21.98 -6.38
C GLN A 102 10.91 23.05 -5.53
N PRO A 103 11.26 24.35 -5.69
CA PRO A 103 11.13 25.37 -4.65
C PRO A 103 9.88 26.29 -4.75
N GLN A 104 8.88 25.98 -5.59
CA GLN A 104 7.84 26.97 -5.94
C GLN A 104 6.40 26.44 -6.14
N ASN A 105 6.00 25.30 -5.57
CA ASN A 105 4.60 24.89 -5.66
C ASN A 105 3.90 24.97 -4.30
N GLU A 106 2.85 25.79 -4.24
CA GLU A 106 1.90 25.82 -3.12
C GLU A 106 1.09 24.52 -3.08
N LEU A 107 1.20 23.79 -1.97
CA LEU A 107 0.55 22.51 -1.71
C LEU A 107 -0.98 22.62 -1.70
N ASN A 108 -1.66 21.83 -2.54
CA ASN A 108 -3.11 21.61 -2.49
C ASN A 108 -3.42 20.16 -2.09
N VAL A 109 -3.83 19.98 -0.83
CA VAL A 109 -3.99 18.71 -0.10
C VAL A 109 -5.24 17.89 -0.52
N VAL A 110 -5.93 18.24 -1.61
CA VAL A 110 -7.30 17.77 -1.85
C VAL A 110 -7.42 16.70 -2.96
N ASP A 111 -6.38 16.46 -3.77
CA ASP A 111 -6.58 15.79 -5.08
C ASP A 111 -6.20 14.29 -5.14
N VAL A 112 -5.79 13.67 -4.02
CA VAL A 112 -5.27 12.28 -3.99
C VAL A 112 -6.32 11.25 -3.54
N SER A 113 -7.25 11.62 -2.65
CA SER A 113 -8.30 10.71 -2.18
C SER A 113 -9.32 10.30 -3.26
N THR A 114 -9.46 11.05 -4.35
CA THR A 114 -10.47 10.77 -5.39
C THR A 114 -9.95 9.88 -6.53
N LYS A 115 -8.63 9.83 -6.77
CA LYS A 115 -8.03 9.08 -7.90
C LYS A 115 -8.11 7.56 -7.74
N PHE A 116 -8.22 7.06 -6.51
CA PHE A 116 -8.16 5.62 -6.20
C PHE A 116 -9.40 5.06 -5.49
N ALA A 117 -10.45 5.88 -5.29
CA ALA A 117 -11.66 5.51 -4.55
C ALA A 117 -12.40 4.29 -5.13
N GLY A 118 -12.20 3.99 -6.43
CA GLY A 118 -12.77 2.82 -7.11
C GLY A 118 -11.99 1.52 -6.94
N ASP A 119 -10.76 1.56 -6.44
CA ASP A 119 -9.83 0.42 -6.45
C ASP A 119 -9.80 -0.34 -5.11
N VAL A 120 -10.15 0.30 -3.99
CA VAL A 120 -10.21 -0.32 -2.65
C VAL A 120 -11.67 -0.50 -2.23
N ASN A 121 -12.27 -1.64 -2.58
CA ASN A 121 -13.62 -2.01 -2.14
C ASN A 121 -13.80 -3.53 -2.08
N GLY A 122 -14.87 -3.98 -1.41
CA GLY A 122 -15.20 -5.40 -1.24
C GLY A 122 -15.29 -6.18 -2.56
N LYS A 123 -15.79 -5.55 -3.63
CA LYS A 123 -15.88 -6.20 -4.96
C LYS A 123 -14.49 -6.49 -5.54
N GLN A 124 -13.52 -5.60 -5.38
CA GLN A 124 -12.14 -5.86 -5.81
C GLN A 124 -11.46 -6.88 -4.91
N GLN A 125 -11.66 -6.79 -3.58
CA GLN A 125 -11.17 -7.79 -2.62
C GLN A 125 -11.66 -9.19 -2.97
N ASP A 126 -12.95 -9.38 -3.25
CA ASP A 126 -13.53 -10.68 -3.58
C ASP A 126 -12.96 -11.27 -4.88
N LYS A 127 -12.76 -10.43 -5.90
CA LYS A 127 -12.10 -10.85 -7.15
C LYS A 127 -10.67 -11.31 -6.89
N ILE A 128 -9.93 -10.56 -6.08
CA ILE A 128 -8.56 -10.92 -5.69
C ILE A 128 -8.56 -12.23 -4.90
N LYS A 129 -9.40 -12.36 -3.87
CA LYS A 129 -9.52 -13.58 -3.05
C LYS A 129 -9.87 -14.80 -3.90
N LYS A 130 -10.83 -14.68 -4.82
CA LYS A 130 -11.20 -15.76 -5.75
C LYS A 130 -10.03 -16.19 -6.62
N PHE A 131 -9.29 -15.24 -7.18
CA PHE A 131 -8.09 -15.54 -7.96
C PHE A 131 -7.02 -16.22 -7.11
N LEU A 132 -6.67 -15.67 -5.96
CA LEU A 132 -5.64 -16.23 -5.08
C LEU A 132 -5.99 -17.64 -4.60
N LYS A 133 -7.25 -17.88 -4.25
CA LYS A 133 -7.76 -19.21 -3.90
C LYS A 133 -7.62 -20.18 -5.06
N SER A 134 -7.92 -19.76 -6.30
CA SER A 134 -7.76 -20.61 -7.49
C SER A 134 -6.32 -21.00 -7.81
N LYS A 135 -5.33 -20.32 -7.19
CA LYS A 135 -3.89 -20.53 -7.41
C LYS A 135 -3.17 -21.05 -6.15
N ASP A 136 -3.91 -21.43 -5.11
CA ASP A 136 -3.37 -21.88 -3.82
C ASP A 136 -2.38 -20.87 -3.21
N LEU A 137 -2.77 -19.59 -3.22
CA LEU A 137 -2.01 -18.46 -2.70
C LEU A 137 -2.68 -17.90 -1.43
N PRO A 138 -2.51 -18.54 -0.26
CA PRO A 138 -3.07 -18.01 0.99
C PRO A 138 -2.40 -16.68 1.34
N THR A 139 -3.19 -15.71 1.81
CA THR A 139 -2.70 -14.42 2.31
C THR A 139 -3.69 -13.87 3.32
N LYS A 140 -3.19 -13.08 4.28
CA LYS A 140 -4.02 -12.27 5.18
C LYS A 140 -4.07 -10.80 4.74
N ALA A 141 -3.27 -10.40 3.74
CA ALA A 141 -3.08 -9.00 3.36
C ALA A 141 -4.36 -8.33 2.81
N ILE A 142 -5.30 -9.11 2.27
CA ILE A 142 -6.56 -8.61 1.70
C ILE A 142 -7.65 -8.45 2.77
N ASP A 143 -7.50 -9.13 3.91
CA ASP A 143 -8.46 -9.10 5.03
C ASP A 143 -8.07 -8.08 6.12
N LYS A 144 -7.04 -7.27 5.85
CA LYS A 144 -6.57 -6.21 6.74
C LYS A 144 -7.39 -4.94 6.57
#